data_AF-A0A2E6QBK4-F1
#
_entry.id   AF-A0A2E6QBK4-F1
#
_cell.length_a   1.000
_cell.length_b   1.000
_cell.length_c   1.000
_cell.angle_alpha   90.00
_cell.angle_beta   90.00
_cell.angle_gamma   90.00
#
_symmetry.space_group_name_H-M   'P 1'
#
loop_
_entity.id
_entity.type
_entity.pdbx_description
1 polymer ?
#
loop_
_entity_poly.entity_id
_entity_poly.type
_entity_poly.pdbx_seq_one_letter_code
_entity_poly.pdbx_strand_id
1 'polypeptide(L)'
;MFRTLNNCHNVEELRLLAKQRLPSPIFHYIDGAADDEVTYQRNTFAFDDCDLVPNVLAGVEEVDMSVKVMGAKLDMPLFCAPTALQRLFHHDGERAVARAAEKFGTMFGVSSLGTVSLKKIGELIKTPKMFQFYFHNDRGLNKAMIEKAKDANFDVVALTVDTIIGGNRERDLRTGFTLPPKLTLSSLMSFATHPGWALNFLFREAFELSQLKDYVEEGSNITISIGDYITKMLDQSLNWDDAEKICQDWGGQFCLKGIMSVADAKRAVEIGATSIMISNHGGRQLDGSRTPFDQIAEIADAVGGDIDIVLDGGIKRGTHVLKAMAAGATACSGGRFYLYALAAAGQAGVEKTLGNLRAEIERDMKLMGITKLSDLNRDMLRYRDPT
;
A
#
# COMPACT_ATOMS: atom_id res chain seq x y z
N MET A 1 12.14 -21.08 20.12
CA MET A 1 11.47 -21.82 19.04
C MET A 1 11.49 -20.96 17.78
N PHE A 2 12.02 -21.45 16.66
CA PHE A 2 12.04 -20.69 15.40
C PHE A 2 10.61 -20.47 14.89
N ARG A 3 10.27 -19.25 14.47
CA ARG A 3 8.95 -18.97 13.87
C ARG A 3 8.89 -19.60 12.48
N THR A 4 7.73 -20.15 12.15
CA THR A 4 7.43 -20.71 10.82
C THR A 4 6.11 -20.15 10.32
N LEU A 5 5.88 -20.19 9.01
CA LEU A 5 4.66 -19.65 8.40
C LEU A 5 3.38 -20.27 8.98
N ASN A 6 3.42 -21.56 9.34
CA ASN A 6 2.26 -22.29 9.87
C ASN A 6 1.80 -21.75 11.23
N ASN A 7 2.71 -21.15 12.00
CA ASN A 7 2.43 -20.57 13.32
C ASN A 7 2.17 -19.07 13.25
N CYS A 8 2.01 -18.50 12.04
CA CYS A 8 1.66 -17.10 11.85
C CYS A 8 0.15 -17.00 11.59
N HIS A 9 -0.59 -16.59 12.61
CA HIS A 9 -2.03 -16.41 12.61
C HIS A 9 -2.45 -14.97 12.32
N ASN A 10 -1.52 -14.01 12.38
CA ASN A 10 -1.83 -12.61 12.16
C ASN A 10 -0.65 -11.80 11.58
N VAL A 11 -0.91 -10.55 11.19
CA VAL A 11 0.07 -9.65 10.55
C VAL A 11 1.33 -9.41 11.39
N GLU A 12 1.21 -9.32 12.72
CA GLU A 12 2.36 -9.06 13.60
C GLU A 12 3.30 -10.27 13.66
N GLU A 13 2.75 -11.49 13.63
CA GLU A 13 3.58 -12.69 13.61
C GLU A 13 4.32 -12.85 12.27
N LEU A 14 3.69 -12.44 11.17
CA LEU A 14 4.34 -12.36 9.85
C LEU A 14 5.43 -11.28 9.83
N ARG A 15 5.20 -10.12 10.46
CA ARG A 15 6.23 -9.08 10.66
C ARG A 15 7.45 -9.62 11.40
N LEU A 16 7.23 -10.37 12.48
CA LEU A 16 8.31 -10.97 13.26
C LEU A 16 9.04 -12.07 12.49
N LEU A 17 8.34 -12.84 11.65
CA LEU A 17 8.97 -13.81 10.75
C LEU A 17 9.77 -13.11 9.63
N ALA A 18 9.28 -11.99 9.09
CA ALA A 18 10.02 -11.16 8.13
C ALA A 18 11.33 -10.64 8.74
N LYS A 19 11.27 -10.14 9.99
CA LYS A 19 12.44 -9.70 10.75
C LYS A 19 13.49 -10.80 10.94
N GLN A 20 13.04 -12.05 11.06
CA GLN A 20 13.93 -13.22 11.17
C GLN A 20 14.59 -13.58 9.82
N ARG A 21 13.98 -13.24 8.68
CA ARG A 21 14.43 -13.64 7.35
C ARG A 21 15.20 -12.57 6.58
N LEU A 22 14.96 -11.30 6.91
CA LEU A 22 15.58 -10.18 6.22
C LEU A 22 16.81 -9.65 6.98
N PRO A 23 17.86 -9.26 6.26
CA PRO A 23 18.89 -8.39 6.80
C PRO A 23 18.26 -7.11 7.38
N SER A 24 18.82 -6.63 8.49
CA SER A 24 18.31 -5.49 9.26
C SER A 24 18.04 -4.24 8.39
N PRO A 25 18.93 -3.83 7.46
CA PRO A 25 18.65 -2.67 6.60
C PRO A 25 17.38 -2.85 5.73
N ILE A 26 17.20 -4.05 5.17
CA ILE A 26 16.05 -4.37 4.31
C ILE A 26 14.75 -4.45 5.13
N PHE A 27 14.81 -5.04 6.33
CA PHE A 27 13.66 -5.06 7.24
C PHE A 27 13.26 -3.65 7.68
N HIS A 28 14.24 -2.80 8.05
CA HIS A 28 13.97 -1.44 8.48
C HIS A 28 13.44 -0.55 7.36
N TYR A 29 13.79 -0.81 6.10
CA TYR A 29 13.17 -0.11 4.98
C TYR A 29 11.64 -0.33 4.92
N ILE A 30 11.16 -1.56 5.20
CA ILE A 30 9.72 -1.87 5.30
C ILE A 30 9.14 -1.28 6.60
N ASP A 31 9.79 -1.58 7.72
CA ASP A 31 9.22 -1.35 9.06
C ASP A 31 9.30 0.10 9.51
N GLY A 32 10.28 0.85 9.02
CA GLY A 32 10.56 2.22 9.39
C GLY A 32 9.58 3.23 8.81
N ALA A 33 9.50 4.35 9.51
CA ALA A 33 8.65 5.50 9.22
C ALA A 33 9.44 6.81 9.37
N ALA A 34 8.75 7.95 9.21
CA ALA A 34 9.38 9.27 9.34
C ALA A 34 9.62 9.63 10.81
N ASP A 35 10.74 10.30 11.06
CA ASP A 35 11.09 10.97 12.32
C ASP A 35 10.90 10.06 13.56
N ASP A 36 10.07 10.47 14.52
CA ASP A 36 9.80 9.75 15.77
C ASP A 36 8.79 8.59 15.58
N GLU A 37 8.31 8.39 14.35
CA GLU A 37 7.35 7.37 13.94
C GLU A 37 6.00 7.45 14.66
N VAL A 38 5.62 8.64 15.15
CA VAL A 38 4.39 8.86 15.93
C VAL A 38 3.15 8.61 15.09
N THR A 39 3.05 9.22 13.92
CA THR A 39 1.97 9.04 12.94
C THR A 39 1.91 7.58 12.47
N TYR A 40 3.05 6.91 12.30
CA TYR A 40 3.07 5.49 11.93
C TYR A 40 2.42 4.60 12.98
N GLN A 41 2.73 4.82 14.26
CA GLN A 41 2.09 4.09 15.36
C GLN A 41 0.61 4.45 15.45
N ARG A 42 0.30 5.76 15.42
CA ARG A 42 -1.05 6.30 15.52
C ARG A 42 -1.97 5.79 14.41
N ASN A 43 -1.47 5.58 13.19
CA ASN A 43 -2.23 4.99 12.09
C ASN A 43 -2.91 3.66 12.46
N THR A 44 -2.29 2.84 13.30
CA THR A 44 -2.91 1.61 13.79
C THR A 44 -3.76 1.88 15.03
N PHE A 45 -3.26 2.67 15.99
CA PHE A 45 -3.96 2.93 17.25
C PHE A 45 -5.25 3.73 17.11
N ALA A 46 -5.40 4.55 16.07
CA ALA A 46 -6.65 5.28 15.81
C ALA A 46 -7.87 4.34 15.68
N PHE A 47 -7.66 3.11 15.20
CA PHE A 47 -8.72 2.10 15.17
C PHE A 47 -9.13 1.63 16.57
N ASP A 48 -8.25 1.69 17.56
CA ASP A 48 -8.53 1.23 18.94
C ASP A 48 -9.39 2.22 19.73
N ASP A 49 -9.47 3.47 19.27
CA ASP A 49 -10.34 4.52 19.83
C ASP A 49 -11.77 4.47 19.28
N CYS A 50 -12.06 3.52 18.41
CA CYS A 50 -13.37 3.33 17.81
C CYS A 50 -13.82 1.87 17.98
N ASP A 51 -14.94 1.65 18.66
CA ASP A 51 -15.52 0.34 18.89
C ASP A 51 -16.59 0.02 17.82
N LEU A 52 -16.68 -1.26 17.46
CA LEU A 52 -17.74 -1.79 16.61
C LEU A 52 -18.92 -2.21 17.49
N VAL A 53 -20.14 -1.79 17.13
CA VAL A 53 -21.38 -2.14 17.83
C VAL A 53 -22.15 -3.20 17.03
N PRO A 54 -22.17 -4.46 17.49
CA PRO A 54 -22.83 -5.54 16.75
C PRO A 54 -24.35 -5.51 16.91
N ASN A 55 -25.05 -5.98 15.88
CA ASN A 55 -26.48 -6.29 15.95
C ASN A 55 -26.68 -7.77 16.28
N VAL A 56 -27.05 -8.07 17.52
CA VAL A 56 -27.30 -9.44 17.98
C VAL A 56 -28.60 -10.01 17.41
N LEU A 57 -28.70 -11.35 17.38
CA LEU A 57 -29.89 -12.09 16.90
C LEU A 57 -30.25 -11.84 15.41
N ALA A 58 -29.28 -11.43 14.59
CA ALA A 58 -29.50 -11.10 13.18
C ALA A 58 -29.56 -12.32 12.22
N GLY A 59 -29.13 -13.51 12.66
CA GLY A 59 -29.20 -14.74 11.86
C GLY A 59 -28.36 -14.70 10.57
N VAL A 60 -27.03 -14.65 10.70
CA VAL A 60 -26.11 -14.57 9.55
C VAL A 60 -25.38 -15.90 9.33
N GLU A 61 -25.78 -16.63 8.28
CA GLU A 61 -25.14 -17.89 7.88
C GLU A 61 -24.06 -17.64 6.80
N GLU A 62 -24.44 -16.93 5.74
CA GLU A 62 -23.60 -16.56 4.61
C GLU A 62 -23.38 -15.06 4.54
N VAL A 63 -22.20 -14.65 4.06
CA VAL A 63 -21.84 -13.24 3.86
C VAL A 63 -21.29 -13.00 2.46
N ASP A 64 -21.62 -11.86 1.88
CA ASP A 64 -21.02 -11.32 0.66
C ASP A 64 -20.16 -10.10 1.05
N MET A 65 -18.84 -10.30 1.05
CA MET A 65 -17.86 -9.24 1.32
C MET A 65 -17.33 -8.57 0.06
N SER A 66 -17.95 -8.81 -1.10
CA SER A 66 -17.49 -8.17 -2.33
C SER A 66 -17.84 -6.68 -2.35
N VAL A 67 -16.99 -5.89 -3.01
CA VAL A 67 -17.19 -4.45 -3.20
C VAL A 67 -16.99 -4.09 -4.67
N LYS A 68 -17.58 -2.97 -5.09
CA LYS A 68 -17.25 -2.34 -6.37
C LYS A 68 -16.48 -1.06 -6.08
N VAL A 69 -15.27 -0.95 -6.61
CA VAL A 69 -14.38 0.20 -6.41
C VAL A 69 -13.56 0.43 -7.68
N MET A 70 -13.40 1.69 -8.09
CA MET A 70 -12.68 2.12 -9.28
C MET A 70 -13.16 1.34 -10.53
N GLY A 71 -14.48 1.21 -10.67
CA GLY A 71 -15.11 0.49 -11.79
C GLY A 71 -14.99 -1.03 -11.76
N ALA A 72 -14.27 -1.63 -10.81
CA ALA A 72 -14.02 -3.07 -10.73
C ALA A 72 -14.67 -3.73 -9.51
N LYS A 73 -15.01 -5.02 -9.64
CA LYS A 73 -15.46 -5.84 -8.50
C LYS A 73 -14.24 -6.48 -7.82
N LEU A 74 -14.16 -6.38 -6.49
CA LEU A 74 -13.21 -7.12 -5.65
C LEU A 74 -13.97 -8.11 -4.77
N ASP A 75 -13.43 -9.31 -4.59
CA ASP A 75 -14.04 -10.37 -3.75
C ASP A 75 -13.82 -10.16 -2.25
N MET A 76 -13.01 -9.16 -1.88
CA MET A 76 -12.83 -8.68 -0.51
C MET A 76 -12.56 -7.17 -0.51
N PRO A 77 -12.92 -6.42 0.53
CA PRO A 77 -12.83 -4.96 0.58
C PRO A 77 -11.42 -4.45 0.90
N LEU A 78 -10.39 -5.23 0.58
CA LEU A 78 -9.00 -4.92 0.89
C LEU A 78 -8.10 -5.37 -0.24
N PHE A 79 -7.23 -4.47 -0.71
CA PHE A 79 -6.28 -4.76 -1.78
C PHE A 79 -4.83 -4.42 -1.41
N CYS A 80 -3.89 -4.99 -2.19
CA CYS A 80 -2.46 -4.77 -1.98
C CYS A 80 -2.06 -3.41 -2.57
N ALA A 81 -1.82 -2.42 -1.70
CA ALA A 81 -1.44 -1.07 -2.11
C ALA A 81 -0.10 -1.06 -2.85
N PRO A 82 0.17 -0.07 -3.73
CA PRO A 82 1.47 0.06 -4.40
C PRO A 82 2.62 0.23 -3.40
N THR A 83 3.65 -0.62 -3.53
CA THR A 83 4.90 -0.50 -2.76
C THR A 83 6.10 -0.78 -3.65
N ALA A 84 7.22 -0.13 -3.32
CA ALA A 84 8.45 -0.16 -4.10
C ALA A 84 9.37 -1.34 -3.72
N LEU A 85 10.22 -1.75 -4.66
CA LEU A 85 11.37 -2.64 -4.46
C LEU A 85 11.05 -4.04 -3.92
N GLN A 86 9.93 -4.65 -4.32
CA GLN A 86 9.48 -5.88 -3.66
C GLN A 86 10.47 -7.05 -3.83
N ARG A 87 11.28 -7.06 -4.89
CA ARG A 87 12.35 -8.06 -5.09
C ARG A 87 13.50 -7.98 -4.09
N LEU A 88 13.64 -6.87 -3.35
CA LEU A 88 14.55 -6.81 -2.20
C LEU A 88 14.04 -7.64 -1.01
N PHE A 89 12.72 -7.81 -0.89
CA PHE A 89 12.10 -8.51 0.24
C PHE A 89 11.97 -10.00 -0.03
N HIS A 90 11.72 -10.37 -1.29
CA HIS A 90 11.71 -11.75 -1.75
C HIS A 90 11.97 -11.77 -3.26
N HIS A 91 12.78 -12.69 -3.77
CA HIS A 91 13.19 -12.71 -5.19
C HIS A 91 12.03 -12.74 -6.21
N ASP A 92 10.88 -13.33 -5.85
CA ASP A 92 9.66 -13.29 -6.68
C ASP A 92 8.97 -11.90 -6.72
N GLY A 93 9.18 -11.07 -5.69
CA GLY A 93 8.68 -9.69 -5.58
C GLY A 93 7.22 -9.52 -5.98
N GLU A 94 6.98 -8.57 -6.88
CA GLU A 94 5.66 -8.21 -7.38
C GLU A 94 4.96 -9.39 -8.07
N ARG A 95 5.69 -10.37 -8.60
CA ARG A 95 5.09 -11.56 -9.25
C ARG A 95 4.33 -12.41 -8.24
N ALA A 96 4.90 -12.57 -7.04
CA ALA A 96 4.28 -13.30 -5.94
C ALA A 96 3.03 -12.59 -5.42
N VAL A 97 3.09 -11.27 -5.26
CA VAL A 97 1.95 -10.47 -4.80
C VAL A 97 0.84 -10.45 -5.86
N ALA A 98 1.17 -10.29 -7.13
CA ALA A 98 0.22 -10.34 -8.23
C ALA A 98 -0.60 -11.65 -8.23
N ARG A 99 0.07 -12.80 -8.19
CA ARG A 99 -0.59 -14.12 -8.16
C ARG A 99 -1.47 -14.31 -6.92
N ALA A 100 -1.01 -13.82 -5.77
CA ALA A 100 -1.81 -13.88 -4.56
C ALA A 100 -3.05 -12.98 -4.66
N ALA A 101 -2.92 -11.76 -5.19
CA ALA A 101 -4.05 -10.87 -5.42
C ALA A 101 -5.08 -11.50 -6.38
N GLU A 102 -4.62 -12.13 -7.47
CA GLU A 102 -5.49 -12.86 -8.41
C GLU A 102 -6.22 -14.03 -7.73
N LYS A 103 -5.51 -14.84 -6.94
CA LYS A 103 -6.12 -15.96 -6.19
C LYS A 103 -7.23 -15.51 -5.24
N PHE A 104 -7.08 -14.33 -4.65
CA PHE A 104 -8.05 -13.78 -3.70
C PHE A 104 -9.08 -12.84 -4.34
N GLY A 105 -9.05 -12.67 -5.68
CA GLY A 105 -9.99 -11.81 -6.41
C GLY A 105 -9.90 -10.34 -5.99
N THR A 106 -8.72 -9.85 -5.64
CA THR A 106 -8.50 -8.46 -5.20
C THR A 106 -7.51 -7.72 -6.10
N MET A 107 -7.44 -6.40 -5.96
CA MET A 107 -6.61 -5.53 -6.78
C MET A 107 -5.13 -5.61 -6.36
N PHE A 108 -4.23 -5.38 -7.32
CA PHE A 108 -2.80 -5.19 -7.05
C PHE A 108 -2.31 -3.84 -7.55
N GLY A 109 -1.81 -3.01 -6.64
CA GLY A 109 -1.08 -1.79 -6.94
C GLY A 109 0.40 -2.04 -7.22
N VAL A 110 0.90 -1.54 -8.34
CA VAL A 110 2.31 -1.61 -8.75
C VAL A 110 2.91 -0.22 -8.72
N SER A 111 4.05 -0.04 -8.04
CA SER A 111 4.74 1.25 -7.96
C SER A 111 5.52 1.58 -9.24
N SER A 112 5.71 2.86 -9.52
CA SER A 112 6.70 3.35 -10.49
C SER A 112 8.14 2.93 -10.13
N LEU A 113 8.38 2.61 -8.86
CA LEU A 113 9.63 2.02 -8.34
C LEU A 113 9.53 0.49 -8.20
N GLY A 114 8.74 -0.14 -9.08
CA GLY A 114 8.61 -1.58 -9.15
C GLY A 114 9.87 -2.27 -9.70
N THR A 115 10.05 -3.53 -9.31
CA THR A 115 11.19 -4.35 -9.74
C THR A 115 10.81 -5.42 -10.78
N VAL A 116 9.57 -5.35 -11.26
CA VAL A 116 9.00 -6.14 -12.34
C VAL A 116 8.24 -5.17 -13.27
N SER A 117 8.41 -5.32 -14.58
CA SER A 117 7.79 -4.43 -15.56
C SER A 117 6.25 -4.53 -15.57
N LEU A 118 5.58 -3.42 -15.87
CA LEU A 118 4.12 -3.36 -15.98
C LEU A 118 3.59 -4.38 -16.99
N LYS A 119 4.21 -4.46 -18.18
CA LYS A 119 3.88 -5.47 -19.20
C LYS A 119 3.87 -6.87 -18.63
N LYS A 120 4.88 -7.23 -17.85
CA LYS A 120 4.98 -8.57 -17.28
C LYS A 120 3.92 -8.85 -16.22
N ILE A 121 3.51 -7.85 -15.43
CA ILE A 121 2.39 -7.97 -14.50
C ILE A 121 1.06 -8.06 -15.26
N GLY A 122 0.86 -7.24 -16.30
CA GLY A 122 -0.33 -7.27 -17.14
C GLY A 122 -0.54 -8.62 -17.84
N GLU A 123 0.54 -9.27 -18.28
CA GLU A 123 0.51 -10.63 -18.83
C GLU A 123 0.28 -11.72 -17.76
N LEU A 124 0.65 -11.45 -16.50
CA LEU A 124 0.67 -12.46 -15.44
C LEU A 124 -0.70 -12.66 -14.79
N ILE A 125 -1.50 -11.61 -14.66
CA ILE A 125 -2.75 -11.63 -13.89
C ILE A 125 -3.90 -10.89 -14.60
N LYS A 126 -5.12 -11.37 -14.37
CA LYS A 126 -6.36 -10.78 -14.91
C LYS A 126 -7.13 -9.92 -13.91
N THR A 127 -6.85 -10.06 -12.62
CA THR A 127 -7.47 -9.24 -11.56
C THR A 127 -7.18 -7.75 -11.80
N PRO A 128 -7.99 -6.82 -11.25
CA PRO A 128 -7.76 -5.39 -11.42
C PRO A 128 -6.35 -4.97 -10.98
N LYS A 129 -5.72 -4.09 -11.76
CA LYS A 129 -4.37 -3.60 -11.53
C LYS A 129 -4.37 -2.09 -11.46
N MET A 130 -3.61 -1.57 -10.52
CA MET A 130 -3.38 -0.14 -10.37
C MET A 130 -1.91 0.17 -10.60
N PHE A 131 -1.62 1.19 -11.39
CA PHE A 131 -0.28 1.71 -11.55
C PHE A 131 -0.15 2.99 -10.73
N GLN A 132 0.72 2.95 -9.73
CA GLN A 132 1.06 4.13 -8.95
C GLN A 132 2.18 4.90 -9.63
N PHE A 133 1.95 6.20 -9.75
CA PHE A 133 2.77 7.13 -10.50
C PHE A 133 3.21 8.30 -9.61
N TYR A 134 4.48 8.68 -9.72
CA TYR A 134 5.01 9.95 -9.23
C TYR A 134 5.20 10.90 -10.39
N PHE A 135 5.00 12.20 -10.16
CA PHE A 135 5.24 13.22 -11.17
C PHE A 135 6.72 13.62 -11.20
N HIS A 136 7.36 13.40 -12.34
CA HIS A 136 8.79 13.67 -12.54
C HIS A 136 9.03 15.02 -13.21
N ASN A 137 10.23 15.56 -13.01
CA ASN A 137 10.73 16.74 -13.73
C ASN A 137 10.70 16.52 -15.25
N ASP A 138 11.04 15.31 -15.70
CA ASP A 138 10.96 14.92 -17.11
C ASP A 138 9.50 14.60 -17.52
N ARG A 139 8.89 15.51 -18.29
CA ARG A 139 7.53 15.35 -18.83
C ARG A 139 7.42 14.22 -19.86
N GLY A 140 8.49 13.92 -20.58
CA GLY A 140 8.57 12.78 -21.51
C GLY A 140 8.50 11.45 -20.76
N LEU A 141 9.22 11.34 -19.63
CA LEU A 141 9.12 10.18 -18.74
C LEU A 141 7.70 10.02 -18.19
N ASN A 142 7.06 11.11 -17.75
CA ASN A 142 5.69 11.08 -17.26
C ASN A 142 4.72 10.49 -18.30
N LYS A 143 4.77 11.03 -19.53
CA LYS A 143 3.94 10.54 -20.64
C LYS A 143 4.21 9.05 -20.94
N ALA A 144 5.47 8.66 -21.02
CA ALA A 144 5.86 7.28 -21.32
C ALA A 144 5.41 6.28 -20.24
N MET A 145 5.42 6.68 -18.95
CA MET A 145 4.92 5.82 -17.88
C MET A 145 3.40 5.58 -17.98
N ILE A 146 2.64 6.62 -18.30
CA ILE A 146 1.19 6.52 -18.52
C ILE A 146 0.89 5.62 -19.73
N GLU A 147 1.59 5.79 -20.85
CA GLU A 147 1.47 4.94 -22.03
C GLU A 147 1.82 3.47 -21.72
N LYS A 148 2.93 3.22 -21.02
CA LYS A 148 3.33 1.87 -20.58
C LYS A 148 2.26 1.20 -19.71
N ALA A 149 1.56 1.97 -18.87
CA ALA A 149 0.47 1.44 -18.05
C ALA A 149 -0.75 1.07 -18.90
N LYS A 150 -1.12 1.90 -19.89
CA LYS A 150 -2.19 1.61 -20.85
C LYS A 150 -1.88 0.34 -21.65
N ASP A 151 -0.69 0.26 -22.23
CA ASP A 151 -0.25 -0.89 -23.04
C ASP A 151 -0.22 -2.20 -22.25
N ALA A 152 0.01 -2.11 -20.93
CA ALA A 152 0.00 -3.23 -20.01
C ALA A 152 -1.40 -3.57 -19.47
N ASN A 153 -2.47 -2.93 -19.97
CA ASN A 153 -3.86 -3.11 -19.53
C ASN A 153 -4.04 -2.93 -18.02
N PHE A 154 -3.47 -1.86 -17.47
CA PHE A 154 -3.78 -1.44 -16.11
C PHE A 154 -5.13 -0.73 -16.08
N ASP A 155 -5.89 -0.96 -15.02
CA ASP A 155 -7.27 -0.48 -14.90
C ASP A 155 -7.31 0.93 -14.28
N VAL A 156 -6.37 1.22 -13.39
CA VAL A 156 -6.32 2.47 -12.61
C VAL A 156 -4.93 3.09 -12.66
N VAL A 157 -4.85 4.41 -12.79
CA VAL A 157 -3.63 5.18 -12.45
C VAL A 157 -3.83 5.91 -11.15
N ALA A 158 -2.91 5.74 -10.21
CA ALA A 158 -2.87 6.45 -8.94
C ALA A 158 -1.71 7.44 -8.90
N LEU A 159 -2.01 8.74 -9.06
CA LEU A 159 -1.03 9.80 -8.87
C LEU A 159 -0.81 10.03 -7.38
N THR A 160 0.43 9.85 -6.93
CA THR A 160 0.81 10.10 -5.53
C THR A 160 1.22 11.55 -5.33
N VAL A 161 0.52 12.26 -4.45
CA VAL A 161 0.66 13.71 -4.23
C VAL A 161 1.29 14.08 -2.87
N ASP A 162 1.53 13.09 -1.99
CA ASP A 162 2.06 13.30 -0.63
C ASP A 162 3.59 13.16 -0.52
N THR A 163 4.30 13.02 -1.65
CA THR A 163 5.73 12.69 -1.73
C THR A 163 6.49 13.63 -2.68
N ILE A 164 6.29 14.94 -2.54
CA ILE A 164 7.08 15.94 -3.28
C ILE A 164 8.54 16.00 -2.80
N ILE A 165 8.79 15.64 -1.55
CA ILE A 165 10.13 15.45 -0.97
C ILE A 165 10.13 14.14 -0.16
N GLY A 166 11.31 13.54 0.05
CA GLY A 166 11.41 12.32 0.86
C GLY A 166 11.24 12.60 2.35
N GLY A 167 10.43 11.78 3.04
CA GLY A 167 10.37 11.82 4.50
C GLY A 167 11.69 11.41 5.17
N ASN A 168 11.96 11.95 6.35
CA ASN A 168 13.18 11.67 7.11
C ASN A 168 13.09 10.31 7.83
N ARG A 169 13.53 9.25 7.15
CA ARG A 169 13.50 7.87 7.69
C ARG A 169 14.78 7.53 8.44
N GLU A 170 14.83 7.84 9.73
CA GLU A 170 16.05 7.70 10.53
C GLU A 170 16.59 6.27 10.61
N ARG A 171 15.73 5.25 10.56
CA ARG A 171 16.18 3.84 10.58
C ARG A 171 17.03 3.49 9.35
N ASP A 172 16.75 4.11 8.21
CA ASP A 172 17.55 3.94 6.99
C ASP A 172 18.92 4.61 7.13
N LEU A 173 18.95 5.81 7.75
CA LEU A 173 20.20 6.50 8.10
C LEU A 173 21.08 5.67 9.06
N ARG A 174 20.48 5.09 10.10
CA ARG A 174 21.18 4.25 11.10
C ARG A 174 21.74 2.96 10.52
N THR A 175 21.02 2.35 9.59
CA THR A 175 21.45 1.10 8.94
C THR A 175 22.43 1.33 7.79
N GLY A 176 22.63 2.60 7.39
CA GLY A 176 23.46 2.93 6.24
C GLY A 176 22.81 2.60 4.90
N PHE A 177 21.49 2.38 4.89
CA PHE A 177 20.67 2.21 3.69
C PHE A 177 20.40 3.59 3.05
N THR A 178 21.47 4.33 2.81
CA THR A 178 21.51 5.74 2.37
C THR A 178 22.15 5.89 0.99
N LEU A 179 22.24 7.12 0.47
CA LEU A 179 23.11 7.43 -0.66
C LEU A 179 24.32 8.30 -0.28
N PRO A 180 25.55 7.91 -0.67
CA PRO A 180 25.94 6.56 -1.09
C PRO A 180 25.66 5.53 0.04
N PRO A 181 25.51 4.22 -0.26
CA PRO A 181 25.35 3.21 0.78
C PRO A 181 26.53 3.25 1.73
N LYS A 182 26.26 3.50 3.01
CA LYS A 182 27.27 3.55 4.08
C LYS A 182 26.96 2.46 5.10
N LEU A 183 26.88 1.22 4.61
CA LEU A 183 26.55 0.07 5.45
C LEU A 183 27.50 -0.01 6.64
N THR A 184 26.94 -0.03 7.84
CA THR A 184 27.71 -0.17 9.07
C THR A 184 28.25 -1.58 9.21
N LEU A 185 29.23 -1.80 10.09
CA LEU A 185 29.69 -3.15 10.44
C LEU A 185 28.53 -4.05 10.91
N SER A 186 27.58 -3.48 11.64
CA SER A 186 26.35 -4.19 12.06
C SER A 186 25.50 -4.60 10.86
N SER A 187 25.37 -3.73 9.85
CA SER A 187 24.64 -4.04 8.62
C SER A 187 25.32 -5.14 7.81
N LEU A 188 26.65 -5.08 7.67
CA LEU A 188 27.43 -6.12 6.98
C LEU A 188 27.30 -7.49 7.68
N MET A 189 27.41 -7.52 9.01
CA MET A 189 27.19 -8.73 9.80
C MET A 189 25.74 -9.24 9.67
N SER A 190 24.77 -8.33 9.56
CA SER A 190 23.38 -8.71 9.32
C SER A 190 23.24 -9.39 7.95
N PHE A 191 23.84 -8.87 6.88
CA PHE A 191 23.83 -9.58 5.58
C PHE A 191 24.52 -10.95 5.65
N ALA A 192 25.68 -11.04 6.32
CA ALA A 192 26.43 -12.29 6.46
C ALA A 192 25.65 -13.39 7.21
N THR A 193 24.81 -13.00 8.18
CA THR A 193 23.98 -13.93 8.95
C THR A 193 22.67 -14.33 8.25
N HIS A 194 22.40 -13.80 7.05
CA HIS A 194 21.22 -14.11 6.24
C HIS A 194 21.62 -14.68 4.87
N PRO A 195 22.30 -15.84 4.81
CA PRO A 195 22.81 -16.41 3.56
C PRO A 195 21.68 -16.73 2.56
N GLY A 196 20.50 -17.13 3.04
CA GLY A 196 19.34 -17.38 2.17
C GLY A 196 18.90 -16.13 1.40
N TRP A 197 19.00 -14.95 1.99
CA TRP A 197 18.75 -13.69 1.29
C TRP A 197 19.86 -13.40 0.29
N ALA A 198 21.13 -13.48 0.71
CA ALA A 198 22.29 -13.17 -0.15
C ALA A 198 22.40 -14.08 -1.37
N LEU A 199 22.18 -15.39 -1.19
CA LEU A 199 22.18 -16.37 -2.29
C LEU A 199 21.07 -16.06 -3.30
N ASN A 200 19.87 -15.71 -2.83
CA ASN A 200 18.79 -15.32 -3.74
C ASN A 200 19.07 -14.00 -4.44
N PHE A 201 19.74 -13.06 -3.78
CA PHE A 201 20.11 -11.80 -4.42
C PHE A 201 21.18 -12.00 -5.52
N LEU A 202 22.16 -12.89 -5.29
CA LEU A 202 23.28 -13.12 -6.22
C LEU A 202 22.95 -14.07 -7.39
N PHE A 203 22.13 -15.10 -7.15
CA PHE A 203 21.91 -16.18 -8.13
C PHE A 203 20.56 -16.10 -8.86
N ARG A 204 19.73 -15.09 -8.58
CA ARG A 204 18.47 -14.86 -9.30
C ARG A 204 18.64 -13.75 -10.34
N GLU A 205 17.55 -13.44 -11.04
CA GLU A 205 17.49 -12.33 -12.00
C GLU A 205 18.07 -11.05 -11.37
N ALA A 206 18.79 -10.25 -12.16
CA ALA A 206 19.38 -9.00 -11.69
C ALA A 206 18.32 -8.03 -11.15
N PHE A 207 18.70 -7.24 -10.16
CA PHE A 207 17.84 -6.23 -9.58
C PHE A 207 17.83 -4.98 -10.46
N GLU A 208 16.66 -4.58 -10.94
CA GLU A 208 16.51 -3.41 -11.81
C GLU A 208 15.19 -2.69 -11.50
N LEU A 209 15.20 -1.36 -11.61
CA LEU A 209 13.99 -0.53 -11.59
C LEU A 209 13.35 -0.55 -12.98
N SER A 210 12.48 -1.54 -13.21
CA SER A 210 12.03 -1.94 -14.55
C SER A 210 11.35 -0.82 -15.34
N GLN A 211 10.74 0.13 -14.65
CA GLN A 211 10.00 1.25 -15.23
C GLN A 211 10.92 2.42 -15.61
N LEU A 212 12.09 2.53 -14.97
CA LEU A 212 13.01 3.66 -15.09
C LEU A 212 14.27 3.36 -15.91
N LYS A 213 14.57 2.09 -16.16
CA LYS A 213 15.82 1.65 -16.81
C LYS A 213 16.16 2.32 -18.14
N ASP A 214 15.15 2.75 -18.92
CA ASP A 214 15.36 3.36 -20.24
C ASP A 214 15.60 4.89 -20.16
N TYR A 215 15.37 5.51 -18.99
CA TYR A 215 15.41 6.97 -18.79
C TYR A 215 16.45 7.39 -17.76
N VAL A 216 16.99 6.45 -16.99
CA VAL A 216 18.01 6.67 -15.97
C VAL A 216 19.14 5.69 -16.25
N GLU A 217 20.29 6.15 -16.76
CA GLU A 217 21.49 5.30 -16.99
C GLU A 217 21.90 4.55 -15.70
N GLU A 218 21.65 5.19 -14.55
CA GLU A 218 21.90 4.70 -13.20
C GLU A 218 20.83 3.70 -12.70
N GLY A 219 19.73 3.49 -13.43
CA GLY A 219 18.67 2.51 -13.12
C GLY A 219 19.09 1.04 -13.23
N SER A 220 20.34 0.82 -13.64
CA SER A 220 21.03 -0.47 -13.76
C SER A 220 21.98 -0.79 -12.60
N ASN A 221 22.27 0.16 -11.70
CA ASN A 221 23.22 -0.01 -10.59
C ASN A 221 22.61 0.30 -9.23
N ILE A 222 22.98 -0.49 -8.21
CA ILE A 222 22.54 -0.47 -6.79
C ILE A 222 22.77 0.89 -6.09
N THR A 223 23.37 1.87 -6.77
CA THR A 223 23.77 3.17 -6.25
C THR A 223 22.70 4.26 -6.32
N ILE A 224 21.40 3.94 -6.41
CA ILE A 224 20.34 4.94 -6.12
C ILE A 224 19.58 4.51 -4.86
N SER A 225 19.75 5.28 -3.77
CA SER A 225 18.79 5.25 -2.67
C SER A 225 17.49 5.91 -3.12
N ILE A 226 16.34 5.36 -2.72
CA ILE A 226 15.02 5.91 -3.04
C ILE A 226 14.87 7.37 -2.61
N GLY A 227 15.52 7.79 -1.52
CA GLY A 227 15.46 9.19 -1.08
C GLY A 227 16.01 10.16 -2.12
N ASP A 228 17.10 9.79 -2.79
CA ASP A 228 17.73 10.60 -3.84
C ASP A 228 16.92 10.59 -5.13
N TYR A 229 16.34 9.44 -5.49
CA TYR A 229 15.36 9.37 -6.58
C TYR A 229 14.21 10.36 -6.33
N ILE A 230 13.61 10.32 -5.15
CA ILE A 230 12.51 11.22 -4.78
C ILE A 230 12.97 12.69 -4.90
N THR A 231 14.12 13.02 -4.32
CA THR A 231 14.56 14.42 -4.22
C THR A 231 14.99 15.02 -5.57
N LYS A 232 15.61 14.23 -6.45
CA LYS A 232 16.21 14.71 -7.70
C LYS A 232 15.30 14.54 -8.91
N MET A 233 14.51 13.46 -8.95
CA MET A 233 13.74 13.11 -10.14
C MET A 233 12.31 13.64 -10.09
N LEU A 234 11.75 13.83 -8.89
CA LEU A 234 10.37 14.29 -8.75
C LEU A 234 10.27 15.80 -8.82
N ASP A 235 9.15 16.25 -9.36
CA ASP A 235 8.83 17.67 -9.47
C ASP A 235 8.10 18.14 -8.21
N GLN A 236 8.78 19.01 -7.46
CA GLN A 236 8.27 19.56 -6.20
C GLN A 236 7.20 20.64 -6.42
N SER A 237 7.00 21.08 -7.65
CA SER A 237 6.01 22.10 -8.04
C SER A 237 4.71 21.52 -8.59
N LEU A 238 4.53 20.18 -8.49
CA LEU A 238 3.27 19.51 -8.84
C LEU A 238 2.08 20.25 -8.22
N ASN A 239 1.12 20.61 -9.07
CA ASN A 239 -0.08 21.34 -8.68
C ASN A 239 -1.34 20.67 -9.28
N TRP A 240 -2.50 21.30 -9.03
CA TRP A 240 -3.80 20.77 -9.46
C TRP A 240 -3.98 20.75 -10.98
N ASP A 241 -3.38 21.70 -11.72
CA ASP A 241 -3.49 21.74 -13.18
C ASP A 241 -2.70 20.59 -13.82
N ASP A 242 -1.52 20.26 -13.26
CA ASP A 242 -0.75 19.07 -13.65
C ASP A 242 -1.54 17.78 -13.37
N ALA A 243 -2.17 17.68 -12.19
CA ALA A 243 -2.99 16.53 -11.83
C ALA A 243 -4.21 16.35 -12.75
N GLU A 244 -4.90 17.45 -13.08
CA GLU A 244 -6.00 17.47 -14.04
C GLU A 244 -5.53 17.01 -15.43
N LYS A 245 -4.38 17.49 -15.88
CA LYS A 245 -3.79 17.08 -17.15
C LYS A 245 -3.49 15.58 -17.18
N ILE A 246 -2.92 15.01 -16.12
CA ILE A 246 -2.65 13.57 -16.03
C ILE A 246 -3.95 12.77 -16.02
N CYS A 247 -4.98 13.25 -15.31
CA CYS A 247 -6.31 12.65 -15.30
C CYS A 247 -6.88 12.55 -16.73
N GLN A 248 -6.82 13.65 -17.48
CA GLN A 248 -7.26 13.73 -18.88
C GLN A 248 -6.40 12.85 -19.80
N ASP A 249 -5.07 12.90 -19.67
CA ASP A 249 -4.15 12.11 -20.48
C ASP A 249 -4.33 10.60 -20.22
N TRP A 250 -4.66 10.20 -19.00
CA TRP A 250 -5.02 8.82 -18.67
C TRP A 250 -6.36 8.41 -19.30
N GLY A 251 -7.43 9.19 -19.06
CA GLY A 251 -8.75 8.98 -19.67
C GLY A 251 -9.50 7.75 -19.15
N GLY A 252 -9.14 7.22 -17.99
CA GLY A 252 -9.77 6.05 -17.34
C GLY A 252 -10.00 6.27 -15.84
N GLN A 253 -10.00 5.18 -15.06
CA GLN A 253 -10.13 5.29 -13.60
C GLN A 253 -8.88 5.95 -13.01
N PHE A 254 -9.04 7.14 -12.41
CA PHE A 254 -7.95 7.95 -11.92
C PHE A 254 -8.08 8.15 -10.40
N CYS A 255 -7.00 7.86 -9.69
CA CYS A 255 -6.93 7.97 -8.25
C CYS A 255 -5.93 9.04 -7.83
N LEU A 256 -6.32 9.95 -6.93
CA LEU A 256 -5.37 10.79 -6.20
C LEU A 256 -5.02 10.13 -4.87
N LYS A 257 -3.74 9.77 -4.70
CA LYS A 257 -3.23 9.13 -3.48
C LYS A 257 -2.45 10.11 -2.62
N GLY A 258 -2.88 10.25 -1.38
CA GLY A 258 -2.26 11.20 -0.43
C GLY A 258 -3.22 12.29 0.04
N ILE A 259 -4.52 12.15 -0.25
CA ILE A 259 -5.53 13.14 0.15
C ILE A 259 -5.74 13.04 1.67
N MET A 260 -5.65 14.17 2.37
CA MET A 260 -5.78 14.22 3.83
C MET A 260 -6.71 15.35 4.30
N SER A 261 -7.51 15.93 3.40
CA SER A 261 -8.43 17.01 3.75
C SER A 261 -9.71 16.99 2.91
N VAL A 262 -10.79 17.55 3.46
CA VAL A 262 -12.06 17.76 2.75
C VAL A 262 -11.88 18.68 1.54
N ALA A 263 -11.05 19.72 1.65
CA ALA A 263 -10.83 20.67 0.57
C ALA A 263 -10.17 20.00 -0.64
N ASP A 264 -9.12 19.21 -0.40
CA ASP A 264 -8.42 18.49 -1.47
C ASP A 264 -9.29 17.36 -2.04
N ALA A 265 -10.13 16.71 -1.22
CA ALA A 265 -11.08 15.72 -1.70
C ALA A 265 -12.11 16.33 -2.66
N LYS A 266 -12.66 17.51 -2.34
CA LYS A 266 -13.56 18.25 -3.24
C LYS A 266 -12.86 18.64 -4.54
N ARG A 267 -11.62 19.12 -4.43
CA ARG A 267 -10.83 19.48 -5.62
C ARG A 267 -10.52 18.27 -6.50
N ALA A 268 -10.30 17.09 -5.90
CA ALA A 268 -10.16 15.84 -6.64
C ALA A 268 -11.39 15.51 -7.50
N VAL A 269 -12.59 15.71 -6.95
CA VAL A 269 -13.85 15.56 -7.71
C VAL A 269 -13.92 16.56 -8.87
N GLU A 270 -13.58 17.82 -8.61
CA GLU A 270 -13.64 18.89 -9.62
C GLU A 270 -12.75 18.63 -10.85
N ILE A 271 -11.56 18.04 -10.66
CA ILE A 271 -10.65 17.71 -11.76
C ILE A 271 -10.98 16.37 -12.45
N GLY A 272 -12.08 15.72 -12.06
CA GLY A 272 -12.56 14.47 -12.64
C GLY A 272 -11.86 13.20 -12.15
N ALA A 273 -11.20 13.22 -10.98
CA ALA A 273 -10.72 11.98 -10.39
C ALA A 273 -11.90 11.06 -10.05
N THR A 274 -11.76 9.76 -10.31
CA THR A 274 -12.82 8.78 -10.03
C THR A 274 -12.67 8.13 -8.66
N SER A 275 -11.52 8.32 -8.02
CA SER A 275 -11.23 7.82 -6.68
C SER A 275 -10.22 8.69 -5.95
N ILE A 276 -10.26 8.64 -4.62
CA ILE A 276 -9.21 9.17 -3.75
C ILE A 276 -8.73 8.08 -2.80
N MET A 277 -7.43 8.10 -2.49
CA MET A 277 -6.86 7.37 -1.35
C MET A 277 -6.52 8.34 -0.23
N ILE A 278 -7.25 8.17 0.88
CA ILE A 278 -6.91 8.82 2.13
C ILE A 278 -5.67 8.12 2.68
N SER A 279 -4.53 8.80 2.61
CA SER A 279 -3.21 8.20 2.78
C SER A 279 -2.24 9.23 3.34
N ASN A 280 -1.50 8.86 4.39
CA ASN A 280 -0.30 9.58 4.83
C ASN A 280 0.98 8.79 4.50
N HIS A 281 0.93 8.05 3.40
CA HIS A 281 2.03 7.20 2.94
C HIS A 281 2.48 6.14 3.97
N GLY A 282 1.55 5.71 4.82
CA GLY A 282 1.84 4.79 5.93
C GLY A 282 2.75 5.40 7.01
N GLY A 283 2.66 6.72 7.24
CA GLY A 283 3.45 7.46 8.22
C GLY A 283 4.92 7.63 7.83
N ARG A 284 5.24 7.59 6.53
CA ARG A 284 6.63 7.61 6.03
C ARG A 284 7.10 8.97 5.52
N GLN A 285 6.20 9.95 5.51
CA GLN A 285 6.42 11.25 4.89
C GLN A 285 6.43 12.38 5.94
N LEU A 286 5.26 12.78 6.43
CA LEU A 286 5.11 13.83 7.45
C LEU A 286 4.71 13.21 8.79
N ASP A 287 5.64 13.14 9.74
CA ASP A 287 5.34 12.76 11.13
C ASP A 287 4.63 13.90 11.88
N GLY A 288 3.72 13.55 12.77
CA GLY A 288 2.79 14.49 13.41
C GLY A 288 1.52 14.81 12.61
N SER A 289 1.33 14.19 11.44
CA SER A 289 0.08 14.29 10.66
C SER A 289 -1.04 13.41 11.24
N ARG A 290 -2.29 13.77 10.91
CA ARG A 290 -3.50 13.00 11.24
C ARG A 290 -3.46 11.61 10.57
N THR A 291 -4.22 10.65 11.10
CA THR A 291 -4.34 9.33 10.46
C THR A 291 -5.41 9.34 9.37
N PRO A 292 -5.32 8.43 8.38
CA PRO A 292 -6.40 8.23 7.41
C PRO A 292 -7.75 7.90 8.05
N PHE A 293 -7.75 7.12 9.14
CA PHE A 293 -8.98 6.70 9.81
C PHE A 293 -9.64 7.84 10.60
N ASP A 294 -8.86 8.72 11.22
CA ASP A 294 -9.41 9.81 12.04
C ASP A 294 -10.21 10.84 11.23
N GLN A 295 -10.03 10.90 9.90
CA GLN A 295 -10.62 11.92 9.02
C GLN A 295 -11.50 11.35 7.90
N ILE A 296 -11.63 10.03 7.79
CA ILE A 296 -12.41 9.45 6.71
C ILE A 296 -13.88 9.86 6.77
N ALA A 297 -14.43 10.04 7.97
CA ALA A 297 -15.82 10.42 8.15
C ALA A 297 -16.12 11.81 7.55
N GLU A 298 -15.34 12.83 7.91
CA GLU A 298 -15.54 14.19 7.38
C GLU A 298 -15.32 14.29 5.86
N ILE A 299 -14.42 13.47 5.30
CA ILE A 299 -14.20 13.39 3.85
C ILE A 299 -15.38 12.68 3.17
N ALA A 300 -15.84 11.56 3.73
CA ALA A 300 -16.97 10.82 3.20
C ALA A 300 -18.28 11.62 3.25
N ASP A 301 -18.48 12.46 4.27
CA ASP A 301 -19.63 13.39 4.32
C ASP A 301 -19.60 14.43 3.20
N ALA A 302 -18.40 14.81 2.76
CA ALA A 302 -18.23 15.90 1.81
C ALA A 302 -18.28 15.46 0.35
N VAL A 303 -17.82 14.23 0.03
CA VAL A 303 -17.69 13.75 -1.35
C VAL A 303 -18.14 12.30 -1.56
N GLY A 304 -18.61 11.62 -0.50
CA GLY A 304 -19.10 10.25 -0.60
C GLY A 304 -20.29 10.17 -1.56
N GLY A 305 -20.25 9.21 -2.48
CA GLY A 305 -21.25 9.06 -3.55
C GLY A 305 -20.86 9.75 -4.86
N ASP A 306 -20.03 10.80 -4.82
CA ASP A 306 -19.47 11.45 -6.02
C ASP A 306 -18.18 10.76 -6.49
N ILE A 307 -17.43 10.19 -5.55
CA ILE A 307 -16.10 9.59 -5.79
C ILE A 307 -15.87 8.36 -4.91
N ASP A 308 -15.12 7.38 -5.41
CA ASP A 308 -14.74 6.22 -4.59
C ASP A 308 -13.69 6.62 -3.55
N ILE A 309 -13.89 6.23 -2.29
CA ILE A 309 -13.00 6.57 -1.18
C ILE A 309 -12.26 5.31 -0.72
N VAL A 310 -10.94 5.31 -0.85
CA VAL A 310 -10.08 4.24 -0.35
C VAL A 310 -9.35 4.69 0.90
N LEU A 311 -9.44 3.92 1.98
CA LEU A 311 -8.58 4.11 3.16
C LEU A 311 -7.26 3.34 2.97
N ASP A 312 -6.11 4.02 3.02
CA ASP A 312 -4.78 3.42 2.92
C ASP A 312 -3.92 3.69 4.15
N GLY A 313 -3.54 2.62 4.87
CA GLY A 313 -2.61 2.69 6.00
C GLY A 313 -3.21 2.26 7.35
N GLY A 314 -2.37 1.69 8.23
CA GLY A 314 -2.75 1.29 9.59
C GLY A 314 -3.51 -0.04 9.72
N ILE A 315 -3.96 -0.64 8.62
CA ILE A 315 -4.73 -1.88 8.63
C ILE A 315 -3.84 -3.09 8.97
N LYS A 316 -4.22 -3.81 10.04
CA LYS A 316 -3.59 -5.06 10.48
C LYS A 316 -4.58 -6.16 10.87
N ARG A 317 -5.88 -5.87 10.85
CA ARG A 317 -6.98 -6.75 11.27
C ARG A 317 -8.23 -6.55 10.40
N GLY A 318 -9.07 -7.58 10.31
CA GLY A 318 -10.38 -7.51 9.65
C GLY A 318 -11.29 -6.44 10.26
N THR A 319 -11.30 -6.31 11.59
CA THR A 319 -12.04 -5.23 12.28
C THR A 319 -11.63 -3.82 11.85
N HIS A 320 -10.36 -3.58 11.49
CA HIS A 320 -9.93 -2.25 11.00
C HIS A 320 -10.59 -1.95 9.66
N VAL A 321 -10.73 -2.97 8.80
CA VAL A 321 -11.42 -2.85 7.51
C VAL A 321 -12.90 -2.57 7.74
N LEU A 322 -13.59 -3.32 8.62
CA LEU A 322 -15.01 -3.06 8.91
C LEU A 322 -15.25 -1.65 9.48
N LYS A 323 -14.37 -1.18 10.38
CA LYS A 323 -14.44 0.20 10.92
C LYS A 323 -14.29 1.24 9.81
N ALA A 324 -13.31 1.07 8.92
CA ALA A 324 -13.10 1.97 7.78
C ALA A 324 -14.30 1.99 6.83
N MET A 325 -14.85 0.83 6.49
CA MET A 325 -16.04 0.71 5.64
C MET A 325 -17.25 1.39 6.29
N ALA A 326 -17.53 1.12 7.58
CA ALA A 326 -18.61 1.77 8.32
C ALA A 326 -18.45 3.29 8.45
N ALA A 327 -17.20 3.79 8.45
CA ALA A 327 -16.91 5.21 8.51
C ALA A 327 -17.05 5.94 7.14
N GLY A 328 -17.15 5.18 6.04
CA GLY A 328 -17.42 5.72 4.70
C GLY A 328 -16.42 5.31 3.61
N ALA A 329 -15.54 4.33 3.85
CA ALA A 329 -14.69 3.80 2.79
C ALA A 329 -15.49 2.95 1.79
N THR A 330 -15.18 3.06 0.50
CA THR A 330 -15.60 2.11 -0.54
C THR A 330 -14.76 0.83 -0.50
N ALA A 331 -13.47 0.97 -0.20
CA ALA A 331 -12.55 -0.14 -0.01
C ALA A 331 -11.35 0.29 0.86
N CYS A 332 -10.54 -0.67 1.24
CA CYS A 332 -9.31 -0.45 1.98
C CYS A 332 -8.09 -0.91 1.18
N SER A 333 -6.93 -0.36 1.51
CA SER A 333 -5.65 -0.83 1.00
C SER A 333 -4.55 -0.74 2.05
N GLY A 334 -3.45 -1.44 1.80
CA GLY A 334 -2.26 -1.30 2.64
C GLY A 334 -1.05 -2.01 2.06
N GLY A 335 0.14 -1.52 2.43
CA GLY A 335 1.42 -2.06 1.97
C GLY A 335 2.02 -3.10 2.93
N ARG A 336 2.24 -2.69 4.19
CA ARG A 336 3.08 -3.46 5.12
C ARG A 336 2.55 -4.85 5.43
N PHE A 337 1.23 -5.04 5.51
CA PHE A 337 0.67 -6.35 5.86
C PHE A 337 1.08 -7.45 4.88
N TYR A 338 1.13 -7.14 3.58
CA TYR A 338 1.56 -8.09 2.56
C TYR A 338 3.07 -8.07 2.34
N LEU A 339 3.75 -6.93 2.57
CA LEU A 339 5.22 -6.88 2.48
C LEU A 339 5.89 -7.72 3.56
N TYR A 340 5.40 -7.67 4.80
CA TYR A 340 5.87 -8.56 5.85
C TYR A 340 5.64 -10.02 5.45
N ALA A 341 4.48 -10.32 4.87
CA ALA A 341 4.15 -11.68 4.46
C ALA A 341 5.04 -12.17 3.30
N LEU A 342 5.28 -11.31 2.30
CA LEU A 342 6.18 -11.54 1.18
C LEU A 342 7.60 -11.82 1.67
N ALA A 343 8.12 -10.96 2.55
CA ALA A 343 9.43 -11.15 3.17
C ALA A 343 9.50 -12.44 4.00
N ALA A 344 8.41 -12.78 4.68
CA ALA A 344 8.32 -13.94 5.53
C ALA A 344 8.29 -15.26 4.75
N ALA A 345 7.66 -15.36 3.58
CA ALA A 345 7.54 -16.64 2.86
C ALA A 345 7.17 -16.55 1.36
N GLY A 346 7.48 -15.45 0.68
CA GLY A 346 7.14 -15.27 -0.73
C GLY A 346 5.62 -15.27 -0.96
N GLN A 347 5.19 -15.84 -2.08
CA GLN A 347 3.76 -15.94 -2.44
C GLN A 347 2.93 -16.62 -1.34
N ALA A 348 3.42 -17.73 -0.77
CA ALA A 348 2.71 -18.45 0.29
C ALA A 348 2.46 -17.58 1.53
N GLY A 349 3.38 -16.66 1.84
CA GLY A 349 3.19 -15.67 2.90
C GLY A 349 2.08 -14.68 2.55
N VAL A 350 2.11 -14.11 1.36
CA VAL A 350 1.07 -13.16 0.90
C VAL A 350 -0.31 -13.82 0.89
N GLU A 351 -0.41 -15.06 0.40
CA GLU A 351 -1.66 -15.83 0.46
C GLU A 351 -2.11 -16.10 1.90
N LYS A 352 -1.18 -16.37 2.82
CA LYS A 352 -1.49 -16.57 4.24
C LYS A 352 -2.06 -15.31 4.88
N THR A 353 -1.48 -14.14 4.63
CA THR A 353 -1.99 -12.89 5.21
C THR A 353 -3.35 -12.48 4.65
N LEU A 354 -3.54 -12.61 3.33
CA LEU A 354 -4.84 -12.34 2.68
C LEU A 354 -5.91 -13.33 3.15
N GLY A 355 -5.55 -14.61 3.29
CA GLY A 355 -6.44 -15.64 3.84
C GLY A 355 -6.84 -15.37 5.29
N ASN A 356 -5.89 -14.99 6.14
CA ASN A 356 -6.19 -14.63 7.53
C ASN A 356 -7.12 -13.41 7.58
N LEU A 357 -6.83 -12.34 6.82
CA LEU A 357 -7.66 -11.13 6.80
C LEU A 357 -9.05 -11.38 6.22
N ARG A 358 -9.19 -12.19 5.17
CA ARG A 358 -10.48 -12.62 4.63
C ARG A 358 -11.31 -13.36 5.68
N ALA A 359 -10.70 -14.32 6.38
CA ALA A 359 -11.37 -15.07 7.43
C ALA A 359 -11.75 -14.20 8.65
N GLU A 360 -10.92 -13.21 8.99
CA GLU A 360 -11.25 -12.20 10.00
C GLU A 360 -12.48 -11.38 9.56
N ILE A 361 -12.47 -10.81 8.36
CA ILE A 361 -13.59 -10.02 7.81
C ILE A 361 -14.88 -10.85 7.79
N GLU A 362 -14.83 -12.09 7.29
CA GLU A 362 -16.02 -12.97 7.24
C GLU A 362 -16.62 -13.19 8.62
N ARG A 363 -15.78 -13.58 9.59
CA ARG A 363 -16.20 -13.86 10.95
C ARG A 363 -16.76 -12.60 11.61
N ASP A 364 -16.08 -11.47 11.43
CA ASP A 364 -16.47 -10.22 12.07
C ASP A 364 -17.76 -9.67 11.46
N MET A 365 -18.01 -9.85 10.15
CA MET A 365 -19.32 -9.56 9.53
C MET A 365 -20.46 -10.38 10.17
N LYS A 366 -20.24 -11.69 10.38
CA LYS A 366 -21.21 -12.55 11.07
C LYS A 366 -21.47 -12.11 12.50
N LEU A 367 -20.41 -11.74 13.24
CA LEU A 367 -20.52 -11.23 14.62
C LEU A 367 -21.21 -9.86 14.69
N MET A 368 -21.03 -9.03 13.66
CA MET A 368 -21.72 -7.74 13.53
C MET A 368 -23.20 -7.89 13.14
N GLY A 369 -23.62 -9.09 12.71
CA GLY A 369 -24.99 -9.34 12.28
C GLY A 369 -25.30 -8.79 10.90
N ILE A 370 -24.30 -8.73 10.01
CA ILE A 370 -24.46 -8.22 8.64
C ILE A 370 -24.19 -9.29 7.58
N THR A 371 -24.91 -9.23 6.47
CA THR A 371 -24.73 -10.16 5.34
C THR A 371 -23.94 -9.52 4.21
N LYS A 372 -23.95 -8.19 4.11
CA LYS A 372 -23.25 -7.43 3.07
C LYS A 372 -22.49 -6.27 3.71
N LEU A 373 -21.39 -5.87 3.10
CA LEU A 373 -20.65 -4.69 3.58
C LEU A 373 -21.43 -3.39 3.48
N SER A 374 -22.40 -3.31 2.55
CA SER A 374 -23.33 -2.18 2.44
C SER A 374 -24.27 -2.03 3.63
N ASP A 375 -24.37 -3.05 4.49
CA ASP A 375 -25.18 -2.98 5.72
C ASP A 375 -24.45 -2.22 6.84
N LEU A 376 -23.11 -2.04 6.71
CA LEU A 376 -22.33 -1.23 7.64
C LEU A 376 -22.69 0.24 7.53
N ASN A 377 -22.75 0.91 8.67
CA ASN A 377 -22.99 2.34 8.76
C ASN A 377 -22.41 2.91 10.05
N ARG A 378 -22.44 4.24 10.18
CA ARG A 378 -21.86 4.95 11.34
C ARG A 378 -22.55 4.67 12.67
N ASP A 379 -23.81 4.23 12.66
CA ASP A 379 -24.51 3.88 13.91
C ASP A 379 -23.92 2.61 14.55
N MET A 380 -23.17 1.83 13.77
CA MET A 380 -22.39 0.67 14.24
C MET A 380 -21.00 1.05 14.78
N LEU A 381 -20.67 2.34 14.88
CA LEU A 381 -19.40 2.83 15.44
C LEU A 381 -19.65 3.61 16.73
N ARG A 382 -18.78 3.43 17.73
CA ARG A 382 -18.72 4.27 18.94
C ARG A 382 -17.30 4.70 19.18
N TYR A 383 -17.06 6.01 19.17
CA TYR A 383 -15.76 6.56 19.52
C TYR A 383 -15.65 6.63 21.04
N ARG A 384 -14.48 6.25 21.56
CA ARG A 384 -14.18 6.38 22.97
C ARG A 384 -13.96 7.85 23.29
N ASP A 385 -14.50 8.30 24.42
CA ASP A 385 -14.21 9.65 24.91
C ASP A 385 -12.69 9.76 25.15
N PRO A 386 -12.05 10.88 24.77
CA PRO A 386 -10.65 11.11 25.09
C PRO A 386 -10.54 11.19 26.62
N THR A 387 -9.94 10.15 27.22
CA THR A 387 -9.64 10.08 28.65
C THR A 387 -8.53 11.04 29.05
#